data_AF-A0A1H6RWI1-F1
#
_entry.id   AF-A0A1H6RWI1-F1
#
_cell.length_a   1.000
_cell.length_b   1.000
_cell.length_c   1.000
_cell.angle_alpha   90.00
_cell.angle_beta   90.00
_cell.angle_gamma   90.00
#
_symmetry.space_group_name_H-M   'P 1'
#
loop_
_entity.id
_entity.type
_entity.pdbx_description
1 polymer ?
#
loop_
_entity_poly.entity_id
_entity_poly.type
_entity_poly.pdbx_seq_one_letter_code
_entity_poly.pdbx_strand_id
1 'polypeptide(L)'
;MSVEASSPAAPSFESRVYGSLLGGALGDSLGYEVEFDSLAAIRGRFGAAGLTSFGQLDGGSHFSDDTQMTLYTVDGLVEALEWANDGVAADEIACLWLAYLRWLGTQDVAVSASAPVPQPRWIDTQDVLRHRRAPGNACLSGLATGEMGTVARPVNPDSKGCGTVMRSAPFGLIPHISREAVYKLSSDAASLTHGHPSARLSAAAFSLLIHNIVAGSDIRSAANEALVFVNGVPTKAPELGGKLEAALQLSAEPTALGPEELISTLGEGWVAEEALAVGLYAVLSTSGNSPAEHFRKAIAVAINHNGDSDSTGSIAGNILGAHYGEQCLPADWLEALEAPEVIRGMADRLLAVTTG
;
A
#
# COMPACT_ATOMS: atom_id res chain seq x y z
N MET A 1 9.22 -40.29 -19.04
CA MET A 1 10.02 -39.06 -18.93
C MET A 1 9.09 -38.00 -18.37
N SER A 2 9.20 -37.75 -17.07
CA SER A 2 8.44 -36.70 -16.38
C SER A 2 9.05 -35.38 -16.84
N VAL A 3 8.28 -34.54 -17.53
CA VAL A 3 8.66 -33.15 -17.76
C VAL A 3 8.53 -32.48 -16.40
N GLU A 4 9.65 -32.23 -15.72
CA GLU A 4 9.68 -31.34 -14.57
C GLU A 4 9.09 -30.00 -15.03
N ALA A 5 7.96 -29.60 -14.43
CA ALA A 5 7.41 -28.29 -14.63
C ALA A 5 8.48 -27.29 -14.16
N SER A 6 9.06 -26.55 -15.10
CA SER A 6 10.01 -25.49 -14.77
C SER A 6 9.31 -24.51 -13.83
N SER A 7 9.82 -24.32 -12.62
CA SER A 7 9.40 -23.21 -11.76
C SER A 7 9.42 -21.92 -12.59
N PRO A 8 8.35 -21.11 -12.56
CA PRO A 8 8.33 -19.86 -13.33
C PRO A 8 9.56 -19.02 -12.97
N ALA A 9 10.18 -18.42 -13.99
CA ALA A 9 11.32 -17.53 -13.77
C ALA A 9 10.92 -16.40 -12.82
N ALA A 10 11.82 -16.01 -11.91
CA ALA A 10 11.58 -14.88 -11.02
C ALA A 10 11.28 -13.61 -11.85
N PRO A 11 10.28 -12.80 -11.47
CA PRO A 11 9.93 -11.60 -12.22
C PRO A 11 11.06 -10.57 -12.17
N SER A 12 11.22 -9.84 -13.28
CA SER A 12 12.16 -8.71 -13.37
C SER A 12 11.81 -7.62 -12.37
N PHE A 13 12.78 -6.79 -11.99
CA PHE A 13 12.53 -5.63 -11.13
C PHE A 13 11.43 -4.72 -11.70
N GLU A 14 11.49 -4.44 -13.00
CA GLU A 14 10.45 -3.71 -13.74
C GLU A 14 9.06 -4.33 -13.55
N SER A 15 8.92 -5.64 -13.77
CA SER A 15 7.64 -6.33 -13.60
C SER A 15 7.13 -6.28 -12.16
N ARG A 16 8.03 -6.27 -11.16
CA ARG A 16 7.67 -6.12 -9.75
C ARG A 16 7.19 -4.71 -9.41
N VAL A 17 7.79 -3.68 -10.01
CA VAL A 17 7.35 -2.28 -9.84
C VAL A 17 5.93 -2.11 -10.40
N TYR A 18 5.71 -2.49 -11.67
CA TYR A 18 4.37 -2.45 -12.25
C TYR A 18 3.38 -3.34 -11.49
N GLY A 19 3.79 -4.57 -11.18
CA GLY A 19 2.99 -5.54 -10.44
C GLY A 19 2.51 -4.98 -9.12
N SER A 20 3.41 -4.41 -8.32
CA SER A 20 3.10 -3.84 -7.01
C SER A 20 2.13 -2.66 -7.12
N LEU A 21 2.41 -1.67 -7.99
CA LEU A 21 1.59 -0.47 -8.10
C LEU A 21 0.20 -0.75 -8.70
N LEU A 22 0.12 -1.53 -9.78
CA LEU A 22 -1.15 -1.91 -10.39
C LEU A 22 -1.92 -2.89 -9.49
N GLY A 23 -1.23 -3.81 -8.82
CA GLY A 23 -1.83 -4.76 -7.90
C GLY A 23 -2.49 -4.05 -6.73
N GLY A 24 -1.83 -3.06 -6.13
CA GLY A 24 -2.42 -2.21 -5.10
C GLY A 24 -3.66 -1.49 -5.60
N ALA A 25 -3.58 -0.85 -6.77
CA ALA A 25 -4.72 -0.13 -7.34
C ALA A 25 -5.92 -1.02 -7.66
N LEU A 26 -5.70 -2.28 -8.09
CA LEU A 26 -6.78 -3.25 -8.27
C LEU A 26 -7.43 -3.65 -6.94
N GLY A 27 -6.62 -3.84 -5.90
CA GLY A 27 -7.10 -4.18 -4.56
C GLY A 27 -7.90 -3.04 -3.94
N ASP A 28 -7.35 -1.83 -3.99
CA ASP A 28 -8.01 -0.57 -3.62
C ASP A 28 -9.35 -0.45 -4.37
N SER A 29 -9.35 -0.47 -5.70
CA SER A 29 -10.58 -0.22 -6.49
C SER A 29 -11.72 -1.19 -6.18
N LEU A 30 -11.42 -2.47 -5.89
CA LEU A 30 -12.47 -3.42 -5.47
C LEU A 30 -12.88 -3.23 -4.02
N GLY A 31 -11.93 -2.96 -3.12
CA GLY A 31 -12.23 -2.73 -1.72
C GLY A 31 -13.02 -1.44 -1.50
N TYR A 32 -12.78 -0.41 -2.31
CA TYR A 32 -13.45 0.88 -2.25
C TYR A 32 -14.96 0.77 -2.48
N GLU A 33 -15.37 -0.16 -3.33
CA GLU A 33 -16.78 -0.45 -3.60
C GLU A 33 -17.55 -0.98 -2.38
N VAL A 34 -16.84 -1.45 -1.35
CA VAL A 34 -17.40 -2.10 -0.15
C VAL A 34 -16.84 -1.57 1.18
N GLU A 35 -15.97 -0.56 1.17
CA GLU A 35 -15.25 -0.01 2.34
C GLU A 35 -16.17 0.28 3.54
N PHE A 36 -17.34 0.86 3.30
CA PHE A 36 -18.30 1.23 4.36
C PHE A 36 -19.48 0.26 4.50
N ASP A 37 -19.48 -0.84 3.75
CA ASP A 37 -20.53 -1.83 3.82
C ASP A 37 -20.28 -2.82 4.95
N SER A 38 -21.35 -3.17 5.68
CA SER A 38 -21.31 -4.40 6.49
C SER A 38 -21.22 -5.61 5.58
N LEU A 39 -20.58 -6.68 6.02
CA LEU A 39 -20.53 -7.99 5.37
C LEU A 39 -21.92 -8.52 4.97
N ALA A 40 -22.95 -8.22 5.76
CA ALA A 40 -24.33 -8.55 5.39
C ALA A 40 -24.81 -7.76 4.15
N ALA A 41 -24.44 -6.48 4.04
CA ALA A 41 -24.70 -5.65 2.87
C ALA A 41 -23.87 -6.10 1.66
N ILE A 42 -22.57 -6.38 1.84
CA ILE A 42 -21.69 -6.95 0.79
C ILE A 42 -22.30 -8.24 0.24
N ARG A 43 -22.67 -9.18 1.12
CA ARG A 43 -23.31 -10.45 0.72
C ARG A 43 -24.69 -10.24 0.09
N GLY A 44 -25.43 -9.21 0.52
CA GLY A 44 -26.70 -8.82 -0.08
C GLY A 44 -26.56 -8.31 -1.51
N ARG A 45 -25.50 -7.55 -1.81
CA ARG A 45 -25.20 -7.01 -3.14
C ARG A 45 -24.60 -8.06 -4.08
N PHE A 46 -23.66 -8.86 -3.58
CA PHE A 46 -22.80 -9.69 -4.44
C PHE A 46 -22.96 -11.21 -4.23
N GLY A 47 -23.84 -11.63 -3.32
CA GLY A 47 -24.09 -13.03 -2.97
C GLY A 47 -23.20 -13.55 -1.85
N ALA A 48 -23.34 -14.83 -1.50
CA ALA A 48 -22.70 -15.40 -0.31
C ALA A 48 -21.15 -15.32 -0.30
N ALA A 49 -20.53 -15.30 -1.48
CA ALA A 49 -19.09 -15.16 -1.65
C ALA A 49 -18.59 -13.70 -1.57
N GLY A 50 -19.51 -12.73 -1.51
CA GLY A 50 -19.17 -11.31 -1.53
C GLY A 50 -18.68 -10.83 -2.91
N LEU A 51 -18.00 -9.68 -2.93
CA LEU A 51 -17.40 -9.11 -4.13
C LEU A 51 -16.13 -9.89 -4.49
N THR A 52 -16.09 -10.45 -5.70
CA THR A 52 -14.96 -11.31 -6.13
C THR A 52 -14.38 -10.92 -7.48
N SER A 53 -14.96 -9.95 -8.19
CA SER A 53 -14.45 -9.46 -9.47
C SER A 53 -15.11 -8.14 -9.88
N PHE A 54 -14.43 -7.37 -10.73
CA PHE A 54 -14.96 -6.14 -11.34
C PHE A 54 -16.20 -6.38 -12.20
N GLY A 55 -16.37 -7.58 -12.77
CA GLY A 55 -17.55 -7.93 -13.57
C GLY A 55 -18.87 -7.95 -12.78
N GLN A 56 -18.81 -7.82 -11.46
CA GLN A 56 -19.99 -7.69 -10.58
C GLN A 56 -20.37 -6.23 -10.30
N LEU A 57 -19.59 -5.25 -10.76
CA LEU A 57 -19.82 -3.84 -10.51
C LEU A 57 -20.67 -3.19 -11.59
N ASP A 58 -21.66 -2.41 -11.17
CA ASP A 58 -22.52 -1.59 -12.04
C ASP A 58 -22.01 -0.14 -11.99
N GLY A 59 -21.22 0.31 -12.98
CA GLY A 59 -20.84 1.74 -13.08
C GLY A 59 -19.37 2.07 -13.36
N GLY A 60 -18.53 1.08 -13.68
CA GLY A 60 -17.08 1.26 -13.75
C GLY A 60 -16.44 1.04 -12.39
N SER A 61 -15.12 1.21 -12.29
CA SER A 61 -14.40 1.14 -11.02
C SER A 61 -13.59 2.39 -10.80
N HIS A 62 -13.33 2.72 -9.54
CA HIS A 62 -12.54 3.87 -9.14
C HIS A 62 -11.60 3.46 -8.01
N PHE A 63 -10.35 3.91 -8.05
CA PHE A 63 -9.44 3.78 -6.91
C PHE A 63 -9.65 4.93 -5.90
N SER A 64 -9.38 4.70 -4.62
CA SER A 64 -9.57 5.67 -3.52
C SER A 64 -8.35 6.59 -3.32
N ASP A 65 -8.28 7.27 -2.17
CA ASP A 65 -7.08 8.00 -1.78
C ASP A 65 -5.86 7.09 -1.57
N ASP A 66 -6.03 5.80 -1.33
CA ASP A 66 -4.97 4.80 -1.25
C ASP A 66 -4.04 4.84 -2.46
N THR A 67 -4.60 4.62 -3.66
CA THR A 67 -3.85 4.69 -4.91
C THR A 67 -3.35 6.10 -5.17
N GLN A 68 -4.18 7.14 -4.95
CA GLN A 68 -3.76 8.51 -5.19
C GLN A 68 -2.52 8.85 -4.36
N MET A 69 -2.56 8.63 -3.05
CA MET A 69 -1.45 8.91 -2.17
C MET A 69 -0.25 8.01 -2.43
N THR A 70 -0.45 6.75 -2.84
CA THR A 70 0.62 5.85 -3.29
C THR A 70 1.37 6.45 -4.49
N LEU A 71 0.65 6.95 -5.49
CA LEU A 71 1.25 7.57 -6.67
C LEU A 71 1.98 8.88 -6.32
N TYR A 72 1.44 9.67 -5.39
CA TYR A 72 2.15 10.85 -4.86
C TYR A 72 3.37 10.48 -3.99
N THR A 73 3.37 9.33 -3.30
CA THR A 73 4.59 8.78 -2.68
C THR A 73 5.64 8.50 -3.75
N VAL A 74 5.25 7.83 -4.85
CA VAL A 74 6.16 7.56 -5.98
C VAL A 74 6.71 8.88 -6.54
N ASP A 75 5.86 9.90 -6.73
CA ASP A 75 6.29 11.21 -7.25
C ASP A 75 7.34 11.89 -6.35
N GLY A 76 7.12 11.90 -5.04
CA GLY A 76 8.09 12.45 -4.09
C GLY A 76 9.42 11.69 -4.06
N LEU A 77 9.38 10.36 -4.21
CA LEU A 77 10.59 9.53 -4.33
C LEU A 77 11.32 9.78 -5.65
N VAL A 78 10.59 9.89 -6.75
CA VAL A 78 11.16 10.23 -8.07
C VAL A 78 11.85 11.60 -8.00
N GLU A 79 11.20 12.61 -7.42
CA GLU A 79 11.79 13.94 -7.25
C GLU A 79 13.12 13.88 -6.49
N ALA A 80 13.16 13.16 -5.36
CA ALA A 80 14.40 12.99 -4.59
C ALA A 80 15.50 12.27 -5.38
N LEU A 81 15.15 11.24 -6.15
CA LEU A 81 16.10 10.48 -6.97
C LEU A 81 16.60 11.26 -8.19
N GLU A 82 15.76 12.10 -8.81
CA GLU A 82 16.18 13.02 -9.87
C GLU A 82 17.32 13.94 -9.38
N TRP A 83 17.14 14.58 -8.22
CA TRP A 83 18.18 15.40 -7.61
C TRP A 83 19.46 14.60 -7.31
N ALA A 84 19.32 13.41 -6.74
CA ALA A 84 20.45 12.55 -6.41
C ALA A 84 21.24 12.13 -7.66
N ASN A 85 20.55 11.77 -8.75
CA ASN A 85 21.15 11.40 -10.02
C ASN A 85 21.87 12.57 -10.71
N ASP A 86 21.39 13.80 -10.48
CA ASP A 86 22.04 15.04 -10.91
C ASP A 86 23.24 15.44 -10.00
N GLY A 87 23.53 14.66 -8.96
CA GLY A 87 24.61 14.93 -8.01
C GLY A 87 24.29 16.06 -7.01
N VAL A 88 23.00 16.36 -6.82
CA VAL A 88 22.51 17.41 -5.93
C VAL A 88 21.84 16.76 -4.72
N ALA A 89 22.21 17.21 -3.52
CA ALA A 89 21.54 16.75 -2.31
C ALA A 89 20.10 17.28 -2.24
N ALA A 90 19.14 16.41 -1.98
CA ALA A 90 17.76 16.74 -1.67
C ALA A 90 17.38 16.18 -0.29
N ASP A 91 16.43 16.84 0.37
CA ASP A 91 15.76 16.27 1.54
C ASP A 91 14.61 15.41 1.03
N GLU A 92 14.74 14.08 1.17
CA GLU A 92 13.78 13.11 0.64
C GLU A 92 12.40 13.28 1.30
N ILE A 93 12.37 13.64 2.58
CA ILE A 93 11.14 13.86 3.34
C ILE A 93 10.47 15.16 2.91
N ALA A 94 11.24 16.20 2.59
CA ALA A 94 10.70 17.42 2.00
C ALA A 94 10.08 17.16 0.62
N CYS A 95 10.71 16.34 -0.24
CA CYS A 95 10.15 15.98 -1.55
C CYS A 95 8.81 15.26 -1.40
N LEU A 96 8.73 14.28 -0.50
CA LEU A 96 7.49 13.56 -0.16
C LEU A 96 6.42 14.49 0.41
N TRP A 97 6.80 15.41 1.29
CA TRP A 97 5.88 16.37 1.87
C TRP A 97 5.29 17.31 0.82
N LEU A 98 6.13 17.83 -0.09
CA LEU A 98 5.67 18.66 -1.22
C LEU A 98 4.75 17.87 -2.16
N ALA A 99 5.04 16.59 -2.42
CA ALA A 99 4.15 15.72 -3.19
C ALA A 99 2.79 15.53 -2.50
N TYR A 100 2.76 15.33 -1.18
CA TYR A 100 1.50 15.24 -0.44
C TYR A 100 0.76 16.57 -0.35
N LEU A 101 1.44 17.72 -0.35
CA LEU A 101 0.79 19.03 -0.45
C LEU A 101 0.16 19.25 -1.84
N ARG A 102 0.80 18.75 -2.91
CA ARG A 102 0.19 18.71 -4.26
C ARG A 102 -1.10 17.88 -4.24
N TRP A 103 -1.04 16.66 -3.69
CA TRP A 103 -2.22 15.82 -3.49
C TRP A 103 -3.30 16.54 -2.69
N LEU A 104 -2.98 17.13 -1.54
CA LEU A 104 -3.96 17.83 -0.70
C LEU A 104 -4.67 18.96 -1.47
N GLY A 105 -3.94 19.66 -2.33
CA GLY A 105 -4.48 20.70 -3.22
C GLY A 105 -5.53 20.20 -4.19
N THR A 106 -5.63 18.88 -4.42
CA THR A 106 -6.68 18.26 -5.25
C THR A 106 -7.88 17.75 -4.44
N GLN A 107 -7.86 17.87 -3.10
CA GLN A 107 -8.88 17.34 -2.19
C GLN A 107 -9.86 18.41 -1.64
N ASP A 108 -9.84 19.63 -2.19
CA ASP A 108 -10.64 20.77 -1.73
C ASP A 108 -10.45 21.12 -0.24
N VAL A 109 -9.22 20.95 0.29
CA VAL A 109 -8.87 21.29 1.67
C VAL A 109 -7.99 22.53 1.70
N ALA A 110 -8.39 23.53 2.48
CA ALA A 110 -7.58 24.73 2.70
C ALA A 110 -6.33 24.38 3.52
N VAL A 111 -5.17 24.85 3.05
CA VAL A 111 -3.89 24.71 3.75
C VAL A 111 -3.56 26.02 4.46
N SER A 112 -2.88 25.93 5.61
CA SER A 112 -2.31 27.11 6.28
C SER A 112 -1.55 28.01 5.31
N ALA A 113 -1.72 29.33 5.47
CA ALA A 113 -1.03 30.33 4.65
C ALA A 113 0.51 30.29 4.78
N SER A 114 1.03 29.59 5.79
CA SER A 114 2.47 29.36 5.98
C SER A 114 3.01 28.17 5.18
N ALA A 115 2.16 27.35 4.58
CA ALA A 115 2.61 26.20 3.79
C ALA A 115 3.31 26.64 2.50
N PRO A 116 4.34 25.91 2.05
CA PRO A 116 4.94 26.17 0.76
C PRO A 116 3.96 25.84 -0.36
N VAL A 117 4.12 26.53 -1.49
CA VAL A 117 3.44 26.18 -2.74
C VAL A 117 4.37 25.25 -3.53
N PRO A 118 4.08 23.95 -3.61
CA PRO A 118 4.90 23.02 -4.36
C PRO A 118 4.87 23.37 -5.86
N GLN A 119 5.99 23.15 -6.54
CA GLN A 119 6.02 23.27 -8.01
C GLN A 119 5.23 22.13 -8.65
N PRO A 120 4.52 22.40 -9.76
CA PRO A 120 3.76 21.38 -10.46
C PRO A 120 4.69 20.34 -11.09
N ARG A 121 4.29 19.07 -11.05
CA ARG A 121 4.95 17.92 -11.67
C ARG A 121 3.99 17.21 -12.62
N TRP A 122 4.49 16.20 -13.32
CA TRP A 122 3.69 15.45 -14.30
C TRP A 122 2.40 14.87 -13.69
N ILE A 123 2.48 14.38 -12.45
CA ILE A 123 1.33 13.79 -11.75
C ILE A 123 0.16 14.77 -11.59
N ASP A 124 0.42 16.08 -11.50
CA ASP A 124 -0.62 17.11 -11.33
C ASP A 124 -1.42 17.40 -12.61
N THR A 125 -0.95 16.88 -13.75
CA THR A 125 -1.66 16.97 -15.04
C THR A 125 -2.68 15.85 -15.22
N GLN A 126 -2.77 14.91 -14.26
CA GLN A 126 -3.65 13.75 -14.34
C GLN A 126 -4.98 14.04 -13.62
N ASP A 127 -6.04 14.33 -14.39
CA ASP A 127 -7.34 14.72 -13.83
C ASP A 127 -7.98 13.64 -12.94
N VAL A 128 -7.71 12.36 -13.23
CA VAL A 128 -8.21 11.22 -12.44
C VAL A 128 -7.79 11.27 -10.97
N LEU A 129 -6.66 11.93 -10.64
CA LEU A 129 -6.14 12.07 -9.28
C LEU A 129 -6.74 13.28 -8.53
N ARG A 130 -7.70 13.98 -9.13
CA ARG A 130 -8.28 15.23 -8.62
C ARG A 130 -9.73 15.06 -8.14
N HIS A 131 -10.06 13.84 -7.75
CA HIS A 131 -11.36 13.47 -7.21
C HIS A 131 -11.20 13.05 -5.76
N ARG A 132 -11.94 13.73 -4.87
CA ARG A 132 -11.96 13.38 -3.45
C ARG A 132 -12.70 12.06 -3.23
N ARG A 133 -11.98 11.01 -2.81
CA ARG A 133 -12.49 9.65 -2.63
C ARG A 133 -12.04 9.10 -1.29
N ALA A 134 -12.91 9.26 -0.29
CA ALA A 134 -12.72 8.80 1.09
C ALA A 134 -11.39 9.17 1.80
N PRO A 135 -10.76 10.34 1.57
CA PRO A 135 -9.45 10.63 2.14
C PRO A 135 -9.40 10.51 3.67
N GLY A 136 -8.42 9.75 4.16
CA GLY A 136 -8.19 9.59 5.60
C GLY A 136 -8.03 10.92 6.33
N ASN A 137 -8.82 11.15 7.39
CA ASN A 137 -8.88 12.44 8.09
C ASN A 137 -7.51 12.92 8.60
N ALA A 138 -6.65 12.02 9.06
CA ALA A 138 -5.32 12.37 9.55
C ALA A 138 -4.33 12.74 8.42
N CYS A 139 -4.51 12.19 7.22
CA CYS A 139 -3.79 12.66 6.03
C CYS A 139 -4.13 14.11 5.73
N LEU A 140 -5.43 14.42 5.67
CA LEU A 140 -5.92 15.78 5.42
C LEU A 140 -5.50 16.76 6.52
N SER A 141 -5.81 16.45 7.78
CA SER A 141 -5.56 17.37 8.90
C SER A 141 -4.07 17.61 9.13
N GLY A 142 -3.24 16.58 8.95
CA GLY A 142 -1.79 16.68 9.13
C GLY A 142 -1.16 17.61 8.10
N LEU A 143 -1.50 17.43 6.82
CA LEU A 143 -0.99 18.25 5.73
C LEU A 143 -1.57 19.68 5.76
N ALA A 144 -2.84 19.85 6.15
CA ALA A 144 -3.49 21.16 6.22
C ALA A 144 -2.81 22.12 7.23
N THR A 145 -2.07 21.59 8.21
CA THR A 145 -1.26 22.42 9.12
C THR A 145 -0.22 23.27 8.38
N GLY A 146 0.26 22.81 7.23
CA GLY A 146 1.40 23.42 6.55
C GLY A 146 2.73 23.21 7.26
N GLU A 147 2.78 22.36 8.30
CA GLU A 147 4.00 21.98 8.98
C GLU A 147 4.52 20.64 8.44
N MET A 148 5.83 20.57 8.16
CA MET A 148 6.49 19.32 7.81
C MET A 148 6.69 18.49 9.09
N GLY A 149 5.75 17.59 9.37
CA GLY A 149 5.79 16.70 10.53
C GLY A 149 7.07 15.85 10.56
N THR A 150 7.62 15.61 11.75
CA THR A 150 8.86 14.84 11.94
C THR A 150 8.70 13.80 13.04
N VAL A 151 9.62 12.84 13.14
CA VAL A 151 9.56 11.85 14.22
C VAL A 151 9.58 12.47 15.62
N ALA A 152 10.31 13.58 15.79
CA ALA A 152 10.44 14.30 17.06
C ALA A 152 9.30 15.31 17.31
N ARG A 153 8.68 15.83 16.25
CA ARG A 153 7.55 16.76 16.28
C ARG A 153 6.54 16.36 15.21
N PRO A 154 5.78 15.29 15.42
CA PRO A 154 4.84 14.83 14.41
C PRO A 154 3.56 15.66 14.45
N VAL A 155 2.92 15.80 13.29
CA VAL A 155 1.52 16.22 13.23
C VAL A 155 0.63 15.03 13.63
N ASN A 156 -0.53 15.30 14.21
CA ASN A 156 -1.46 14.27 14.71
C ASN A 156 -0.76 13.20 15.58
N PRO A 157 -0.19 13.57 16.75
CA PRO A 157 0.68 12.70 17.56
C PRO A 157 0.05 11.36 17.94
N ASP A 158 -1.27 11.32 18.11
CA ASP A 158 -2.01 10.15 18.55
C ASP A 158 -2.68 9.36 17.40
N SER A 159 -2.55 9.83 16.15
CA SER A 159 -3.24 9.18 15.02
C SER A 159 -2.59 7.86 14.63
N LYS A 160 -3.40 6.79 14.65
CA LYS A 160 -3.03 5.42 14.29
C LYS A 160 -3.51 4.98 12.90
N GLY A 161 -4.21 5.84 12.16
CA GLY A 161 -4.90 5.49 10.91
C GLY A 161 -4.04 4.76 9.87
N CYS A 162 -4.68 3.92 9.06
CA CYS A 162 -4.08 3.16 7.94
C CYS A 162 -3.41 4.04 6.86
N GLY A 163 -3.75 5.34 6.83
CA GLY A 163 -3.18 6.39 5.98
C GLY A 163 -1.66 6.36 5.79
N THR A 164 -0.90 5.83 6.74
CA THR A 164 0.56 5.64 6.58
C THR A 164 0.92 4.40 5.79
N VAL A 165 0.28 3.27 6.06
CA VAL A 165 0.67 1.97 5.48
C VAL A 165 0.17 1.81 4.06
N MET A 166 -1.04 2.28 3.75
CA MET A 166 -1.65 2.12 2.42
C MET A 166 -0.80 2.67 1.26
N ARG A 167 0.02 3.70 1.54
CA ARG A 167 0.88 4.39 0.56
C ARG A 167 2.38 4.08 0.69
N SER A 168 2.74 3.02 1.43
CA SER A 168 4.13 2.75 1.81
C SER A 168 4.83 1.70 0.95
N ALA A 169 4.12 0.94 0.10
CA ALA A 169 4.75 -0.01 -0.81
C ALA A 169 5.90 0.59 -1.66
N PRO A 170 5.79 1.83 -2.20
CA PRO A 170 6.85 2.44 -3.02
C PRO A 170 8.22 2.56 -2.33
N PHE A 171 8.27 2.73 -1.01
CA PHE A 171 9.55 2.81 -0.28
C PHE A 171 10.36 1.51 -0.38
N GLY A 172 9.67 0.37 -0.47
CA GLY A 172 10.30 -0.94 -0.66
C GLY A 172 10.72 -1.22 -2.11
N LEU A 173 10.29 -0.41 -3.07
CA LEU A 173 10.63 -0.55 -4.48
C LEU A 173 11.92 0.17 -4.87
N ILE A 174 12.53 0.96 -3.98
CA ILE A 174 13.80 1.63 -4.27
C ILE A 174 14.94 0.59 -4.22
N PRO A 175 15.67 0.35 -5.32
CA PRO A 175 16.74 -0.63 -5.35
C PRO A 175 18.00 -0.09 -4.68
N HIS A 176 18.90 -0.99 -4.27
CA HIS A 176 20.26 -0.67 -3.80
C HIS A 176 20.36 0.23 -2.55
N ILE A 177 19.28 0.42 -1.80
CA ILE A 177 19.30 1.05 -0.47
C ILE A 177 19.26 -0.01 0.65
N SER A 178 19.77 0.32 1.83
CA SER A 178 19.76 -0.60 2.97
C SER A 178 18.37 -0.67 3.62
N ARG A 179 18.11 -1.74 4.38
CA ARG A 179 16.88 -1.89 5.17
C ARG A 179 16.69 -0.74 6.17
N GLU A 180 17.78 -0.23 6.73
CA GLU A 180 17.78 0.92 7.63
C GLU A 180 17.34 2.20 6.92
N ALA A 181 17.73 2.38 5.64
CA ALA A 181 17.28 3.50 4.82
C ALA A 181 15.78 3.37 4.48
N VAL A 182 15.31 2.18 4.09
CA VAL A 182 13.87 1.91 3.85
C VAL A 182 13.05 2.22 5.11
N TYR A 183 13.49 1.71 6.26
CA TYR A 183 12.85 1.98 7.56
C TYR A 183 12.81 3.48 7.88
N LYS A 184 13.93 4.17 7.72
CA LYS A 184 14.01 5.60 8.05
C LYS A 184 13.12 6.43 7.15
N LEU A 185 13.19 6.21 5.84
CA LEU A 185 12.42 6.95 4.84
C LEU A 185 10.92 6.80 5.06
N SER A 186 10.43 5.57 5.20
CA SER A 186 9.01 5.27 5.41
C SER A 186 8.47 5.76 6.76
N SER A 187 9.24 5.59 7.85
CA SER A 187 8.85 6.05 9.20
C SER A 187 8.84 7.59 9.32
N ASP A 188 9.83 8.25 8.72
CA ASP A 188 9.89 9.71 8.68
C ASP A 188 8.75 10.26 7.79
N ALA A 189 8.48 9.66 6.63
CA ALA A 189 7.38 10.05 5.74
C ALA A 189 5.99 9.86 6.38
N ALA A 190 5.80 8.78 7.15
CA ALA A 190 4.57 8.57 7.93
C ALA A 190 4.31 9.73 8.91
N SER A 191 5.39 10.28 9.51
CA SER A 191 5.32 11.39 10.48
C SER A 191 4.82 12.71 9.88
N LEU A 192 4.75 12.83 8.55
CA LEU A 192 4.15 13.98 7.84
C LEU A 192 2.63 14.09 8.05
N THR A 193 2.00 13.04 8.57
CA THR A 193 0.53 12.99 8.74
C THR A 193 0.09 12.27 10.02
N HIS A 194 0.86 11.30 10.50
CA HIS A 194 0.52 10.46 11.64
C HIS A 194 1.71 10.34 12.59
N GLY A 195 1.54 10.73 13.84
CA GLY A 195 2.62 10.69 14.83
C GLY A 195 2.72 9.41 15.65
N HIS A 196 1.66 8.59 15.68
CA HIS A 196 1.64 7.45 16.59
C HIS A 196 2.71 6.42 16.18
N PRO A 197 3.50 5.88 17.12
CA PRO A 197 4.52 4.86 16.84
C PRO A 197 4.02 3.66 16.03
N SER A 198 2.82 3.15 16.34
CA SER A 198 2.23 2.03 15.60
C SER A 198 1.99 2.36 14.13
N ALA A 199 1.48 3.54 13.80
CA ALA A 199 1.28 3.95 12.40
C ALA A 199 2.58 4.03 11.61
N ARG A 200 3.63 4.61 12.23
CA ARG A 200 4.95 4.75 11.60
C ARG A 200 5.67 3.43 11.42
N LEU A 201 5.65 2.59 12.45
CA LEU A 201 6.30 1.27 12.38
C LEU A 201 5.54 0.31 11.45
N SER A 202 4.22 0.47 11.29
CA SER A 202 3.44 -0.31 10.32
C SER A 202 3.83 0.04 8.88
N ALA A 203 3.94 1.34 8.57
CA ALA A 203 4.46 1.82 7.29
C ALA A 203 5.87 1.27 7.00
N ALA A 204 6.75 1.29 8.00
CA ALA A 204 8.09 0.75 7.87
C ALA A 204 8.12 -0.78 7.71
N ALA A 205 7.32 -1.51 8.47
CA ALA A 205 7.21 -2.97 8.35
C ALA A 205 6.73 -3.37 6.95
N PHE A 206 5.73 -2.67 6.42
CA PHE A 206 5.23 -2.94 5.07
C PHE A 206 6.28 -2.61 3.99
N SER A 207 6.94 -1.46 4.10
CA SER A 207 8.02 -1.08 3.18
C SER A 207 9.16 -2.09 3.17
N LEU A 208 9.57 -2.57 4.36
CA LEU A 208 10.59 -3.61 4.52
C LEU A 208 10.15 -4.95 3.94
N LEU A 209 8.89 -5.32 4.12
CA LEU A 209 8.31 -6.52 3.53
C LEU A 209 8.43 -6.46 2.00
N ILE A 210 8.00 -5.35 1.37
CA ILE A 210 8.11 -5.17 -0.08
C ILE A 210 9.58 -5.20 -0.52
N HIS A 211 10.47 -4.53 0.20
CA HIS A 211 11.91 -4.53 -0.08
C HIS A 211 12.51 -5.94 -0.06
N ASN A 212 12.20 -6.74 0.95
CA ASN A 212 12.71 -8.10 1.08
C ASN A 212 12.14 -9.01 -0.03
N ILE A 213 10.88 -8.83 -0.43
CA ILE A 213 10.29 -9.56 -1.57
C ILE A 213 11.02 -9.21 -2.88
N VAL A 214 11.29 -7.93 -3.12
CA VAL A 214 12.03 -7.48 -4.30
C VAL A 214 13.47 -7.99 -4.30
N ALA A 215 14.08 -8.12 -3.12
CA ALA A 215 15.40 -8.72 -2.93
C ALA A 215 15.42 -10.26 -3.09
N GLY A 216 14.25 -10.90 -3.26
CA GLY A 216 14.12 -12.32 -3.60
C GLY A 216 13.61 -13.23 -2.48
N SER A 217 13.25 -12.70 -1.31
CA SER A 217 12.61 -13.48 -0.25
C SER A 217 11.19 -13.89 -0.65
N ASP A 218 10.75 -15.07 -0.21
CA ASP A 218 9.32 -15.40 -0.24
C ASP A 218 8.54 -14.52 0.75
N ILE A 219 7.22 -14.42 0.55
CA ILE A 219 6.36 -13.48 1.30
C ILE A 219 6.43 -13.72 2.81
N ARG A 220 6.44 -14.99 3.25
CA ARG A 220 6.44 -15.33 4.68
C ARG A 220 7.78 -15.01 5.32
N SER A 221 8.89 -15.33 4.64
CA SER A 221 10.23 -14.96 5.13
C SER A 221 10.40 -13.44 5.18
N ALA A 222 9.99 -12.72 4.12
CA ALA A 222 10.03 -11.27 4.06
C ALA A 222 9.24 -10.60 5.21
N ALA A 223 8.05 -11.10 5.51
CA ALA A 223 7.22 -10.61 6.61
C ALA A 223 7.85 -10.88 7.99
N ASN A 224 8.41 -12.08 8.22
CA ASN A 224 9.13 -12.39 9.47
C ASN A 224 10.35 -11.48 9.65
N GLU A 225 11.13 -11.26 8.61
CA GLU A 225 12.30 -10.37 8.65
C GLU A 225 11.91 -8.92 8.95
N ALA A 226 10.83 -8.42 8.33
CA ALA A 226 10.30 -7.09 8.61
C ALA A 226 9.83 -6.95 10.07
N LEU A 227 9.10 -7.95 10.58
CA LEU A 227 8.67 -8.00 11.98
C LEU A 227 9.86 -8.00 12.96
N VAL A 228 10.86 -8.85 12.72
CA VAL A 228 12.08 -8.89 13.54
C VAL A 228 12.79 -7.55 13.52
N PHE A 229 12.88 -6.90 12.36
CA PHE A 229 13.52 -5.60 12.22
C PHE A 229 12.81 -4.53 13.06
N VAL A 230 11.48 -4.37 12.90
CA VAL A 230 10.73 -3.34 13.62
C VAL A 230 10.62 -3.62 15.13
N ASN A 231 10.66 -4.88 15.56
CA ASN A 231 10.75 -5.21 16.99
C ASN A 231 12.12 -4.86 17.59
N GLY A 232 13.17 -4.89 16.76
CA GLY A 232 14.55 -4.59 17.14
C GLY A 232 14.86 -3.09 17.30
N VAL A 233 14.08 -2.18 16.70
CA VAL A 233 14.34 -0.74 16.79
C VAL A 233 14.01 -0.19 18.19
N PRO A 234 14.58 0.97 18.60
CA PRO A 234 14.31 1.54 19.93
C PRO A 234 12.86 1.95 20.17
N THR A 235 12.20 2.52 19.15
CA THR A 235 10.78 2.86 19.19
C THR A 235 9.94 1.60 19.27
N LYS A 236 8.94 1.56 20.16
CA LYS A 236 8.10 0.36 20.36
C LYS A 236 6.68 0.59 19.87
N ALA A 237 6.12 -0.42 19.21
CA ALA A 237 4.72 -0.56 18.86
C ALA A 237 4.27 -2.02 19.11
N PRO A 238 3.95 -2.38 20.36
CA PRO A 238 3.56 -3.75 20.70
C PRO A 238 2.30 -4.21 19.96
N GLU A 239 1.40 -3.28 19.61
CA GLU A 239 0.18 -3.58 18.85
C GLU A 239 0.52 -4.11 17.45
N LEU A 240 1.45 -3.46 16.75
CA LEU A 240 1.99 -3.94 15.47
C LEU A 240 2.60 -5.33 15.60
N GLY A 241 3.48 -5.53 16.59
CA GLY A 241 4.13 -6.82 16.81
C GLY A 241 3.09 -7.94 16.98
N GLY A 242 2.12 -7.73 17.88
CA GLY A 242 1.06 -8.71 18.14
C GLY A 242 0.19 -9.01 16.92
N LYS A 243 -0.18 -7.99 16.13
CA LYS A 243 -1.03 -8.16 14.95
C LYS A 243 -0.30 -8.90 13.81
N LEU A 244 0.96 -8.57 13.55
CA LEU A 244 1.77 -9.28 12.55
C LEU A 244 2.09 -10.72 12.97
N GLU A 245 2.41 -10.96 14.24
CA GLU A 245 2.61 -12.31 14.77
C GLU A 245 1.34 -13.14 14.63
N ALA A 246 0.18 -12.57 14.97
CA ALA A 246 -1.12 -13.22 14.80
C ALA A 246 -1.39 -13.55 13.32
N ALA A 247 -1.20 -12.61 12.39
CA ALA A 247 -1.38 -12.85 10.96
C ALA A 247 -0.47 -13.98 10.43
N LEU A 248 0.80 -13.99 10.84
CA LEU A 248 1.76 -15.03 10.47
C LEU A 248 1.39 -16.42 11.03
N GLN A 249 0.93 -16.48 12.27
CA GLN A 249 0.53 -17.73 12.92
C GLN A 249 -0.78 -18.27 12.34
N LEU A 250 -1.82 -17.45 12.29
CA LEU A 250 -3.16 -17.85 11.85
C LEU A 250 -3.18 -18.25 10.36
N SER A 251 -2.34 -17.63 9.52
CA SER A 251 -2.22 -18.01 8.11
C SER A 251 -1.54 -19.36 7.88
N ALA A 252 -0.92 -19.95 8.90
CA ALA A 252 -0.35 -21.30 8.83
C ALA A 252 -1.36 -22.40 9.22
N GLU A 253 -2.53 -22.01 9.74
CA GLU A 253 -3.56 -22.97 10.13
C GLU A 253 -4.25 -23.59 8.89
N PRO A 254 -4.69 -24.86 8.95
CA PRO A 254 -5.29 -25.54 7.80
C PRO A 254 -6.61 -24.95 7.30
N THR A 255 -7.30 -24.21 8.17
CA THR A 255 -8.60 -23.61 7.89
C THR A 255 -8.45 -22.10 7.93
N ALA A 256 -8.77 -21.44 6.81
CA ALA A 256 -8.82 -19.99 6.76
C ALA A 256 -9.95 -19.47 7.65
N LEU A 257 -9.72 -18.32 8.27
CA LEU A 257 -10.69 -17.62 9.11
C LEU A 257 -11.86 -17.18 8.25
N GLY A 258 -13.07 -17.29 8.82
CA GLY A 258 -14.22 -16.59 8.27
C GLY A 258 -14.07 -15.07 8.43
N PRO A 259 -14.76 -14.24 7.63
CA PRO A 259 -14.68 -12.78 7.74
C PRO A 259 -14.96 -12.21 9.14
N GLU A 260 -15.92 -12.78 9.86
CA GLU A 260 -16.27 -12.36 11.22
C GLU A 260 -15.15 -12.69 12.22
N GLU A 261 -14.49 -13.85 12.06
CA GLU A 261 -13.35 -14.25 12.90
C GLU A 261 -12.10 -13.42 12.59
N LEU A 262 -11.88 -13.13 11.29
CA LEU A 262 -10.78 -12.30 10.80
C LEU A 262 -10.77 -10.94 11.50
N ILE A 263 -11.89 -10.20 11.46
CA ILE A 263 -11.96 -8.86 12.08
C ILE A 263 -11.90 -8.93 13.61
N SER A 264 -12.47 -9.97 14.23
CA SER A 264 -12.41 -10.11 15.69
C SER A 264 -10.99 -10.37 16.21
N THR A 265 -10.12 -10.91 15.35
CA THR A 265 -8.75 -11.30 15.71
C THR A 265 -7.73 -10.27 15.24
N LEU A 266 -7.74 -9.93 13.96
CA LEU A 266 -6.77 -9.03 13.33
C LEU A 266 -7.25 -7.58 13.29
N GLY A 267 -8.54 -7.32 13.50
CA GLY A 267 -9.11 -5.98 13.50
C GLY A 267 -9.77 -5.62 12.17
N GLU A 268 -10.40 -4.44 12.14
CA GLU A 268 -11.19 -3.98 11.00
C GLU A 268 -10.35 -3.23 9.96
N GLY A 269 -9.07 -2.96 10.23
CA GLY A 269 -8.17 -2.35 9.26
C GLY A 269 -8.01 -0.84 9.39
N TRP A 270 -8.93 -0.13 10.07
CA TRP A 270 -8.92 1.33 10.20
C TRP A 270 -7.64 1.93 10.80
N VAL A 271 -6.85 1.14 11.53
CA VAL A 271 -5.53 1.51 12.03
C VAL A 271 -4.44 0.69 11.34
N ALA A 272 -3.27 1.31 11.15
CA ALA A 272 -2.24 0.80 10.26
C ALA A 272 -1.75 -0.61 10.58
N GLU A 273 -1.64 -0.97 11.86
CA GLU A 273 -1.22 -2.33 12.22
C GLU A 273 -2.26 -3.40 11.89
N GLU A 274 -3.54 -3.03 11.89
CA GLU A 274 -4.65 -3.94 11.56
C GLU A 274 -4.75 -4.11 10.05
N ALA A 275 -4.70 -3.02 9.28
CA ALA A 275 -4.73 -3.08 7.80
C ALA A 275 -3.59 -3.96 7.27
N LEU A 276 -2.38 -3.75 7.78
CA LEU A 276 -1.22 -4.55 7.39
C LEU A 276 -1.39 -6.04 7.75
N ALA A 277 -1.89 -6.33 8.94
CA ALA A 277 -2.10 -7.70 9.38
C ALA A 277 -3.18 -8.43 8.57
N VAL A 278 -4.30 -7.77 8.27
CA VAL A 278 -5.38 -8.33 7.45
C VAL A 278 -4.90 -8.56 6.01
N GLY A 279 -4.27 -7.57 5.38
CA GLY A 279 -3.73 -7.71 4.03
C GLY A 279 -2.67 -8.82 3.93
N LEU A 280 -1.74 -8.89 4.89
CA LEU A 280 -0.74 -9.96 4.96
C LEU A 280 -1.39 -11.34 5.18
N TYR A 281 -2.37 -11.43 6.08
CA TYR A 281 -3.10 -12.66 6.34
C TYR A 281 -3.82 -13.16 5.08
N ALA A 282 -4.52 -12.27 4.37
CA ALA A 282 -5.24 -12.62 3.14
C ALA A 282 -4.31 -13.24 2.08
N VAL A 283 -3.11 -12.68 1.94
CA VAL A 283 -2.07 -13.22 1.05
C VAL A 283 -1.54 -14.56 1.55
N LEU A 284 -1.19 -14.69 2.82
CA LEU A 284 -0.54 -15.90 3.34
C LEU A 284 -1.49 -17.08 3.56
N SER A 285 -2.78 -16.82 3.78
CA SER A 285 -3.82 -17.84 4.04
C SER A 285 -4.43 -18.41 2.75
N THR A 286 -4.11 -17.81 1.60
CA THR A 286 -4.64 -18.25 0.31
C THR A 286 -3.54 -18.81 -0.59
N SER A 287 -3.97 -19.54 -1.62
CA SER A 287 -3.09 -20.05 -2.67
C SER A 287 -3.92 -20.38 -3.91
N GLY A 288 -3.28 -20.44 -5.07
CA GLY A 288 -3.90 -20.75 -6.35
C GLY A 288 -3.01 -21.63 -7.21
N ASN A 289 -3.60 -22.24 -8.25
CA ASN A 289 -2.85 -23.03 -9.23
C ASN A 289 -2.07 -22.13 -10.21
N SER A 290 -2.30 -20.82 -10.15
CA SER A 290 -1.56 -19.79 -10.88
C SER A 290 -1.42 -18.51 -10.04
N PRO A 291 -0.45 -17.63 -10.34
CA PRO A 291 -0.33 -16.33 -9.69
C PRO A 291 -1.63 -15.51 -9.75
N ALA A 292 -2.33 -15.51 -10.90
CA ALA A 292 -3.58 -14.77 -11.07
C ALA A 292 -4.77 -15.37 -10.30
N GLU A 293 -4.77 -16.69 -10.05
CA GLU A 293 -5.77 -17.31 -9.17
C GLU A 293 -5.48 -16.98 -7.71
N HIS A 294 -4.21 -17.01 -7.30
CA HIS A 294 -3.81 -16.60 -5.96
C HIS A 294 -4.19 -15.13 -5.70
N PHE A 295 -3.93 -14.24 -6.67
CA PHE A 295 -4.32 -12.83 -6.58
C PHE A 295 -5.81 -12.63 -6.33
N ARG A 296 -6.68 -13.24 -7.16
CA ARG A 296 -8.13 -13.10 -6.98
C ARG A 296 -8.61 -13.62 -5.61
N LYS A 297 -8.08 -14.75 -5.14
CA LYS A 297 -8.45 -15.32 -3.84
C LYS A 297 -7.99 -14.45 -2.67
N ALA A 298 -6.76 -13.97 -2.71
CA ALA A 298 -6.22 -13.09 -1.66
C ALA A 298 -7.02 -11.78 -1.58
N ILE A 299 -7.27 -11.13 -2.72
CA ILE A 299 -8.09 -9.91 -2.75
C ILE A 299 -9.50 -10.17 -2.22
N ALA A 300 -10.14 -11.28 -2.60
CA ALA A 300 -11.46 -11.62 -2.07
C ALA A 300 -11.48 -11.79 -0.54
N VAL A 301 -10.43 -12.36 0.08
CA VAL A 301 -10.31 -12.42 1.54
C VAL A 301 -10.06 -11.03 2.13
N ALA A 302 -9.23 -10.22 1.47
CA ALA A 302 -8.87 -8.90 1.95
C ALA A 302 -10.05 -7.92 1.96
N ILE A 303 -10.97 -7.96 0.98
CA ILE A 303 -12.01 -6.92 0.85
C ILE A 303 -13.38 -7.30 1.42
N ASN A 304 -13.64 -8.57 1.70
CA ASN A 304 -14.97 -9.03 2.13
C ASN A 304 -15.09 -9.11 3.65
N HIS A 305 -14.97 -7.97 4.33
CA HIS A 305 -15.14 -7.85 5.78
C HIS A 305 -15.84 -6.53 6.18
N ASN A 306 -16.13 -6.32 7.47
CA ASN A 306 -16.88 -5.14 7.97
C ASN A 306 -16.01 -3.88 8.16
N GLY A 307 -14.94 -3.73 7.40
CA GLY A 307 -13.86 -2.81 7.75
C GLY A 307 -13.26 -2.15 6.53
N ASP A 308 -12.08 -1.59 6.74
CA ASP A 308 -11.27 -0.80 5.82
C ASP A 308 -10.79 -1.62 4.60
N SER A 309 -11.72 -1.89 3.68
CA SER A 309 -11.60 -2.94 2.67
C SER A 309 -10.71 -2.54 1.49
N ASP A 310 -10.68 -1.25 1.13
CA ASP A 310 -9.77 -0.72 0.11
C ASP A 310 -8.32 -0.80 0.59
N SER A 311 -8.02 -0.37 1.81
CA SER A 311 -6.68 -0.41 2.39
C SER A 311 -6.13 -1.82 2.57
N THR A 312 -6.93 -2.77 3.06
CA THR A 312 -6.49 -4.17 3.16
C THR A 312 -6.32 -4.81 1.78
N GLY A 313 -7.22 -4.51 0.83
CA GLY A 313 -7.12 -4.91 -0.57
C GLY A 313 -5.86 -4.38 -1.26
N SER A 314 -5.57 -3.09 -1.10
CA SER A 314 -4.40 -2.39 -1.63
C SER A 314 -3.10 -3.03 -1.14
N ILE A 315 -2.99 -3.24 0.17
CA ILE A 315 -1.82 -3.90 0.78
C ILE A 315 -1.64 -5.32 0.20
N ALA A 316 -2.69 -6.13 0.17
CA ALA A 316 -2.62 -7.49 -0.37
C ALA A 316 -2.18 -7.49 -1.86
N GLY A 317 -2.73 -6.56 -2.64
CA GLY A 317 -2.41 -6.35 -4.04
C GLY A 317 -0.95 -5.93 -4.28
N ASN A 318 -0.44 -4.98 -3.49
CA ASN A 318 0.98 -4.58 -3.54
C ASN A 318 1.92 -5.74 -3.23
N ILE A 319 1.62 -6.55 -2.19
CA ILE A 319 2.47 -7.68 -1.78
C ILE A 319 2.59 -8.71 -2.90
N LEU A 320 1.44 -9.13 -3.45
CA LEU A 320 1.40 -10.13 -4.51
C LEU A 320 2.00 -9.60 -5.81
N GLY A 321 1.72 -8.33 -6.13
CA GLY A 321 2.30 -7.63 -7.25
C GLY A 321 3.81 -7.52 -7.16
N ALA A 322 4.36 -7.21 -5.99
CA ALA A 322 5.81 -7.21 -5.76
C ALA A 322 6.42 -8.62 -5.84
N HIS A 323 5.67 -9.65 -5.42
CA HIS A 323 6.16 -11.03 -5.39
C HIS A 323 6.15 -11.71 -6.76
N TYR A 324 5.02 -11.63 -7.46
CA TYR A 324 4.83 -12.24 -8.76
C TYR A 324 5.13 -11.30 -9.93
N GLY A 325 5.12 -10.00 -9.75
CA GLY A 325 5.11 -9.05 -10.87
C GLY A 325 3.75 -9.05 -11.59
N GLU A 326 3.71 -8.50 -12.80
CA GLU A 326 2.46 -8.35 -13.57
C GLU A 326 1.76 -9.68 -13.89
N GLN A 327 2.47 -10.82 -13.84
CA GLN A 327 1.89 -12.13 -14.15
C GLN A 327 0.75 -12.55 -13.21
N CYS A 328 0.65 -11.96 -12.01
CA CYS A 328 -0.47 -12.23 -11.11
C CYS A 328 -1.68 -11.34 -11.37
N LEU A 329 -1.57 -10.32 -12.21
CA LEU A 329 -2.65 -9.36 -12.43
C LEU A 329 -3.63 -9.92 -13.46
N PRO A 330 -4.91 -10.13 -13.09
CA PRO A 330 -5.93 -10.56 -14.04
C PRO A 330 -6.10 -9.57 -15.20
N ALA A 331 -6.02 -10.04 -16.45
CA ALA A 331 -6.18 -9.17 -17.63
C ALA A 331 -7.55 -8.47 -17.66
N ASP A 332 -8.62 -9.22 -17.32
CA ASP A 332 -9.98 -8.69 -17.20
C ASP A 332 -10.13 -7.62 -16.11
N TRP A 333 -9.30 -7.67 -15.07
CA TRP A 333 -9.31 -6.64 -14.03
C TRP A 333 -8.51 -5.41 -14.45
N LEU A 334 -7.39 -5.60 -15.14
CA LEU A 334 -6.61 -4.49 -15.70
C LEU A 334 -7.39 -3.71 -16.75
N GLU A 335 -8.24 -4.37 -17.54
CA GLU A 335 -9.14 -3.72 -18.49
C GLU A 335 -10.24 -2.89 -17.80
N ALA A 336 -10.66 -3.30 -16.60
CA ALA A 336 -11.69 -2.63 -15.82
C ALA A 336 -11.14 -1.54 -14.87
N LEU A 337 -9.83 -1.55 -14.60
CA LEU A 337 -9.16 -0.60 -13.72
C LEU A 337 -9.25 0.82 -14.30
N GLU A 338 -9.48 1.80 -13.43
CA GLU A 338 -9.46 3.20 -13.79
C GLU A 338 -8.04 3.67 -14.11
N ALA A 339 -7.87 4.32 -15.27
CA ALA A 339 -6.65 4.99 -15.70
C ALA A 339 -5.34 4.20 -15.45
N PRO A 340 -5.23 2.91 -15.85
CA PRO A 340 -4.03 2.11 -15.65
C PRO A 340 -2.78 2.75 -16.29
N GLU A 341 -2.96 3.55 -17.34
CA GLU A 341 -1.89 4.35 -17.97
C GLU A 341 -1.27 5.39 -17.04
N VAL A 342 -2.04 5.96 -16.10
CA VAL A 342 -1.51 6.92 -15.11
C VAL A 342 -0.62 6.21 -14.11
N ILE A 343 -1.06 5.04 -13.62
CA ILE A 343 -0.29 4.20 -12.70
C ILE A 343 0.99 3.71 -13.39
N ARG A 344 0.89 3.22 -14.63
CA ARG A 344 2.06 2.85 -15.45
C ARG A 344 2.98 4.03 -15.68
N GLY A 345 2.45 5.22 -15.98
CA GLY A 345 3.27 6.41 -16.19
C GLY A 345 4.05 6.87 -14.95
N MET A 346 3.54 6.64 -13.73
CA MET A 346 4.33 6.82 -12.50
C MET A 346 5.36 5.71 -12.32
N ALA A 347 5.01 4.46 -12.60
CA ALA A 347 5.95 3.34 -12.58
C ALA A 347 7.14 3.58 -13.52
N ASP A 348 6.87 4.04 -14.75
CA ASP A 348 7.88 4.39 -15.77
C ASP A 348 8.86 5.45 -15.25
N ARG A 349 8.36 6.45 -14.53
CA ARG A 349 9.17 7.52 -13.94
C ARG A 349 10.07 7.00 -12.83
N LEU A 350 9.54 6.14 -11.98
CA LEU A 350 10.34 5.47 -10.95
C LEU A 350 11.43 4.61 -11.56
N LEU A 351 11.10 3.83 -12.59
CA LEU A 351 12.06 2.98 -13.29
C LEU A 351 13.15 3.82 -13.96
N ALA A 352 12.79 4.89 -14.65
CA ALA A 352 13.72 5.77 -15.33
C ALA A 352 14.82 6.35 -14.41
N VAL A 353 14.51 6.57 -13.12
CA VAL A 353 15.46 7.11 -12.14
C VAL A 353 16.12 6.05 -11.25
N THR A 354 15.76 4.78 -11.39
CA THR A 354 16.28 3.66 -10.57
C THR A 354 17.03 2.59 -11.36
N THR A 355 16.84 2.51 -12.69
CA THR A 355 17.51 1.53 -13.57
C THR A 355 18.51 2.17 -14.54
N GLY A 356 18.72 3.49 -14.43
CA GLY A 356 19.67 4.27 -15.22
C GLY A 356 21.09 4.22 -14.71
#